data_AF-A0AB36JYL9-F1
#
_entry.id   AF-A0AB36JYL9-F1
#
_cell.length_a   1.000
_cell.length_b   1.000
_cell.length_c   1.000
_cell.angle_alpha   90.00
_cell.angle_beta   90.00
_cell.angle_gamma   90.00
#
_symmetry.space_group_name_H-M   'P 1'
#
loop_
_entity.id
_entity.type
_entity.pdbx_description
1 polymer ?
#
loop_
_entity_poly.entity_id
_entity_poly.type
_entity_poly.pdbx_seq_one_letter_code
_entity_poly.pdbx_strand_id
1 'polypeptide(L)'
;MKHLYSALVLLFVLVAAPRAMAENYISDDLFTYMHAGPGTQYRIIGSVDAGDKVTVLKRNRDEGYTQLVDSRGRKGWVKSDYVTTQPGLKERVPALEAELKEVKSALASAKDDAKAQQKGLAESLKQRNAQIEKLEAHSSELNKKLIDAQSEIRALRAKIDTQKDDLLMRWFTYGGMVAGGGLLFGLILPHLIPRKKRRRDGWA
;
A
#
# COMPACT_ATOMS: atom_id res chain seq x y z
N MET A 1 59.74 34.86 -3.64
CA MET A 1 59.79 33.77 -2.63
C MET A 1 58.53 32.88 -2.59
N LYS A 2 57.32 33.38 -2.91
CA LYS A 2 56.08 32.56 -2.89
C LYS A 2 56.06 31.39 -3.90
N HIS A 3 56.70 31.56 -5.06
CA HIS A 3 56.78 30.50 -6.09
C HIS A 3 57.75 29.35 -5.74
N LEU A 4 58.72 29.57 -4.83
CA LEU A 4 59.66 28.54 -4.37
C LEU A 4 59.00 27.53 -3.42
N TYR A 5 58.14 28.01 -2.51
CA TYR A 5 57.36 27.13 -1.63
C TYR A 5 56.31 26.32 -2.40
N SER A 6 55.73 26.91 -3.46
CA SER A 6 54.77 26.20 -4.31
C SER A 6 55.41 25.04 -5.09
N ALA A 7 56.67 25.21 -5.53
CA ALA A 7 57.42 24.15 -6.20
C ALA A 7 57.83 23.03 -5.24
N LEU A 8 58.19 23.37 -3.99
CA LEU A 8 58.57 22.41 -2.95
C LEU A 8 57.38 21.53 -2.50
N VAL A 9 56.18 22.13 -2.37
CA VAL A 9 54.95 21.39 -2.04
C VAL A 9 54.53 20.46 -3.18
N LEU A 10 54.72 20.88 -4.44
CA LEU A 10 54.43 20.01 -5.60
C LEU A 10 55.36 18.79 -5.65
N LEU A 11 56.64 18.96 -5.29
CA LEU A 11 57.62 17.87 -5.25
C LEU A 11 57.33 16.87 -4.13
N PHE A 12 56.83 17.33 -2.98
CA PHE A 12 56.48 16.46 -1.84
C PHE A 12 55.25 15.57 -2.14
N VAL A 13 54.30 16.08 -2.93
CA VAL A 13 53.12 15.30 -3.34
C VAL A 13 53.48 14.18 -4.33
N LEU A 14 54.56 14.32 -5.10
CA LEU A 14 54.98 13.29 -6.07
C LEU A 14 55.67 12.07 -5.42
N VAL A 15 56.27 12.25 -4.23
CA VAL A 15 56.96 11.16 -3.50
C VAL A 15 55.99 10.35 -2.63
N ALA A 16 54.80 10.90 -2.32
CA ALA A 16 53.76 10.26 -1.53
C ALA A 16 52.73 9.45 -2.36
N ALA A 17 53.08 9.05 -3.58
CA ALA A 17 52.24 8.13 -4.34
C ALA A 17 52.15 6.79 -3.58
N PRO A 18 50.94 6.28 -3.28
CA PRO A 18 50.79 4.98 -2.65
C PRO A 18 51.43 3.94 -3.56
N ARG A 19 52.51 3.30 -3.09
CA ARG A 19 53.00 2.07 -3.71
C ARG A 19 51.90 1.05 -3.50
N ALA A 20 51.14 0.77 -4.56
CA ALA A 20 50.23 -0.37 -4.58
C ALA A 20 51.04 -1.59 -4.14
N MET A 21 50.74 -2.10 -2.94
CA MET A 21 51.35 -3.30 -2.45
C MET A 21 51.00 -4.39 -3.45
N ALA A 22 52.02 -5.02 -4.04
CA ALA A 22 51.82 -6.15 -4.90
C ALA A 22 51.04 -7.20 -4.10
N GLU A 23 49.79 -7.43 -4.48
CA GLU A 23 48.99 -8.51 -3.93
C GLU A 23 49.67 -9.81 -4.37
N ASN A 24 50.35 -10.44 -3.42
CA ASN A 24 51.02 -11.71 -3.66
C ASN A 24 49.97 -12.80 -3.46
N TYR A 25 49.66 -13.52 -4.53
CA TYR A 25 48.70 -14.62 -4.51
C TYR A 25 49.45 -15.96 -4.45
N ILE A 26 49.04 -16.84 -3.54
CA ILE A 26 49.52 -18.23 -3.50
C ILE A 26 48.74 -19.01 -4.57
N SER A 27 49.44 -19.76 -5.42
CA SER A 27 48.80 -20.59 -6.45
C SER A 27 47.88 -21.63 -5.80
N ASP A 28 46.64 -21.71 -6.29
CA ASP A 28 45.58 -22.60 -5.79
C ASP A 28 45.64 -24.01 -6.42
N ASP A 29 46.72 -24.32 -7.14
CA ASP A 29 46.96 -25.66 -7.69
C ASP A 29 47.44 -26.60 -6.57
N LEU A 30 46.48 -27.06 -5.78
CA LEU A 30 46.66 -28.15 -4.83
C LEU A 30 46.60 -29.49 -5.58
N PHE A 31 47.51 -30.40 -5.26
CA PHE A 31 47.50 -31.77 -5.77
C PHE A 31 47.75 -32.76 -4.64
N THR A 32 47.33 -34.01 -4.83
CA THR A 32 47.62 -35.12 -3.92
C THR A 32 48.27 -36.27 -4.66
N TYR A 33 49.20 -36.94 -3.99
CA TYR A 33 49.83 -38.14 -4.52
C TYR A 33 48.89 -39.33 -4.48
N MET A 34 48.96 -40.15 -5.52
CA MET A 34 48.25 -41.41 -5.67
C MET A 34 49.23 -42.55 -5.48
N HIS A 35 48.89 -43.47 -4.59
CA HIS A 35 49.72 -44.61 -4.19
C HIS A 35 49.21 -45.91 -4.81
N ALA A 36 50.10 -46.89 -5.01
CA ALA A 36 49.74 -48.22 -5.49
C ALA A 36 48.90 -49.03 -4.47
N GLY A 37 49.00 -48.69 -3.18
CA GLY A 37 48.30 -49.35 -2.08
C GLY A 37 47.84 -48.35 -1.01
N PRO A 38 47.04 -48.79 -0.03
CA PRO A 38 46.42 -47.94 0.98
C PRO A 38 47.41 -47.53 2.09
N GLY A 39 48.34 -46.62 1.77
CA GLY A 39 49.35 -46.17 2.73
C GLY A 39 50.49 -45.40 2.10
N THR A 40 51.24 -44.63 2.90
CA THR A 40 52.43 -43.91 2.44
C THR A 40 53.61 -44.84 2.14
N GLN A 41 53.60 -46.07 2.67
CA GLN A 41 54.61 -47.10 2.40
C GLN A 41 54.58 -47.63 0.96
N TYR A 42 53.50 -47.39 0.23
CA TYR A 42 53.35 -47.85 -1.15
C TYR A 42 53.89 -46.82 -2.14
N ARG A 43 54.48 -47.33 -3.23
CA ARG A 43 55.03 -46.51 -4.32
C ARG A 43 53.98 -45.53 -4.86
N ILE A 44 54.40 -44.28 -5.07
CA ILE A 44 53.61 -43.25 -5.75
C ILE A 44 53.53 -43.63 -7.25
N ILE A 45 52.31 -43.71 -7.76
CA ILE A 45 52.02 -44.04 -9.16
C ILE A 45 51.54 -42.83 -9.97
N GLY A 46 51.36 -41.69 -9.31
CA GLY A 46 51.05 -40.40 -9.94
C GLY A 46 50.55 -39.37 -8.95
N SER A 47 50.05 -38.25 -9.47
CA SER A 47 49.29 -37.23 -8.75
C SER A 47 47.89 -37.07 -9.36
N VAL A 48 47.00 -36.51 -8.55
CA VAL A 48 45.64 -36.06 -8.92
C VAL A 48 45.49 -34.63 -8.45
N ASP A 49 44.97 -33.76 -9.31
CA ASP A 49 44.84 -32.34 -9.01
C ASP A 49 43.52 -32.05 -8.27
N ALA A 50 43.50 -31.00 -7.46
CA ALA A 50 42.31 -30.61 -6.72
C ALA A 50 41.21 -30.12 -7.68
N GLY A 51 40.04 -30.74 -7.58
CA GLY A 51 38.91 -30.48 -8.48
C GLY A 51 38.78 -31.49 -9.63
N ASP A 52 39.75 -32.39 -9.82
CA ASP A 52 39.64 -33.47 -10.80
C ASP A 52 38.47 -34.41 -10.46
N LYS A 53 37.73 -34.79 -11.51
CA LYS A 53 36.64 -35.75 -11.38
C LYS A 53 37.21 -37.16 -11.24
N VAL A 54 37.02 -37.76 -10.07
CA VAL A 54 37.47 -39.12 -9.75
C VAL A 54 36.29 -40.03 -9.41
N THR A 55 36.42 -41.31 -9.74
CA THR A 55 35.42 -42.33 -9.38
C THR A 55 35.92 -43.15 -8.20
N VAL A 56 35.20 -43.12 -7.08
CA VAL A 56 35.55 -43.89 -5.89
C VAL A 56 35.14 -45.36 -6.06
N LEU A 57 36.09 -46.28 -5.87
CA LEU A 57 35.85 -47.72 -5.94
C LEU A 57 35.69 -48.34 -4.54
N LYS A 58 36.61 -48.03 -3.64
CA LYS A 58 36.68 -48.62 -2.30
C LYS A 58 37.22 -47.61 -1.31
N ARG A 59 36.70 -47.60 -0.08
CA ARG A 59 37.21 -46.74 0.99
C ARG A 59 37.72 -47.64 2.12
N ASN A 60 39.00 -47.54 2.44
CA ASN A 60 39.61 -48.20 3.59
C ASN A 60 39.63 -47.20 4.76
N ARG A 61 38.73 -47.38 5.73
CA ARG A 61 38.66 -46.50 6.90
C ARG A 61 39.78 -46.77 7.91
N ASP A 62 40.30 -47.99 7.96
CA ASP A 62 41.32 -48.38 8.93
C ASP A 62 42.67 -47.72 8.61
N GLU A 63 43.01 -47.63 7.32
CA GLU A 63 44.26 -47.00 6.86
C GLU A 63 44.06 -45.53 6.43
N GLY A 64 42.81 -45.05 6.31
CA GLY A 64 42.51 -43.68 5.91
C GLY A 64 42.72 -43.37 4.43
N TYR A 65 42.66 -44.39 3.56
CA TYR A 65 42.85 -44.26 2.12
C TYR A 65 41.61 -44.70 1.33
N THR A 66 41.33 -43.97 0.25
CA THR A 66 40.27 -44.27 -0.72
C THR A 66 40.91 -44.72 -2.03
N GLN A 67 40.50 -45.87 -2.53
CA GLN A 67 40.81 -46.33 -3.88
C GLN A 67 39.89 -45.61 -4.88
N LEU A 68 40.50 -45.01 -5.89
CA LEU A 68 39.82 -44.26 -6.92
C LEU A 68 40.36 -44.57 -8.32
N VAL A 69 39.54 -44.23 -9.32
CA VAL A 69 39.93 -44.20 -10.74
C VAL A 69 39.90 -42.76 -11.19
N ASP A 70 41.04 -42.29 -11.68
CA ASP A 70 41.18 -40.99 -12.33
C ASP A 70 40.49 -41.01 -13.71
N SER A 71 40.14 -39.84 -14.24
CA SER A 71 39.70 -39.57 -15.61
C SER A 71 40.54 -40.26 -16.69
N ARG A 72 41.85 -40.46 -16.42
CA ARG A 72 42.80 -41.17 -17.29
C ARG A 72 42.75 -42.70 -17.17
N GLY A 73 41.80 -43.26 -16.40
CA GLY A 73 41.63 -44.71 -16.18
C GLY A 73 42.63 -45.34 -15.20
N ARG A 74 43.47 -44.54 -14.54
CA ARG A 74 44.48 -45.03 -13.58
C ARG A 74 43.80 -45.39 -12.26
N LYS A 75 44.08 -46.58 -11.73
CA LYS A 75 43.59 -47.03 -10.41
C LYS A 75 44.66 -46.81 -9.35
N GLY A 76 44.29 -46.21 -8.24
CA GLY A 76 45.21 -45.97 -7.13
C GLY A 76 44.52 -45.53 -5.85
N TRP A 77 45.31 -45.35 -4.81
CA TRP A 77 44.86 -44.97 -3.48
C TRP A 77 45.28 -43.55 -3.14
N VAL A 78 44.34 -42.76 -2.64
CA VAL A 78 44.54 -41.37 -2.22
C VAL A 78 44.00 -41.22 -0.81
N LYS A 79 44.58 -40.33 -0.01
CA LYS A 79 44.14 -40.08 1.37
C LYS A 79 42.66 -39.65 1.38
N SER A 80 41.85 -40.27 2.24
CA SER A 80 40.40 -40.06 2.25
C SER A 80 39.98 -38.61 2.55
N ASP A 81 40.80 -37.86 3.29
CA ASP A 81 40.56 -36.45 3.65
C ASP A 81 40.43 -35.52 2.43
N TYR A 82 41.08 -35.87 1.32
CA TYR A 82 41.09 -35.06 0.09
C TYR A 82 40.00 -35.48 -0.91
N VAL A 83 39.21 -36.52 -0.59
CA VAL A 83 38.14 -37.01 -1.46
C VAL A 83 36.80 -36.50 -0.97
N THR A 84 36.34 -35.40 -1.55
CA THR A 84 35.02 -34.80 -1.29
C THR A 84 34.02 -35.11 -2.40
N THR A 85 32.73 -35.09 -2.06
CA THR A 85 31.62 -35.18 -3.02
C THR A 85 31.19 -33.82 -3.56
N GLN A 86 31.72 -32.71 -3.01
CA GLN A 86 31.39 -31.37 -3.46
C GLN A 86 32.26 -30.97 -4.67
N PRO A 87 31.68 -30.29 -5.68
CA PRO A 87 32.46 -29.71 -6.77
C PRO A 87 33.53 -28.74 -6.26
N GLY A 88 34.67 -28.68 -6.95
CA GLY A 88 35.78 -27.80 -6.60
C GLY A 88 35.42 -26.31 -6.67
N LEU A 89 36.19 -25.47 -5.97
CA LEU A 89 35.98 -24.02 -5.93
C LEU A 89 35.99 -23.38 -7.34
N LYS A 90 36.84 -23.86 -8.26
CA LYS A 90 36.94 -23.39 -9.65
C LYS A 90 35.60 -23.45 -10.40
N GLU A 91 34.75 -24.42 -10.11
CA GLU A 91 33.43 -24.56 -10.74
C GLU A 91 32.32 -23.82 -9.96
N ARG A 92 32.44 -23.75 -8.63
CA ARG A 92 31.43 -23.13 -7.76
C ARG A 92 31.46 -21.61 -7.81
N VAL A 93 32.64 -21.00 -7.94
CA VAL A 93 32.78 -19.53 -7.97
C VAL A 93 32.00 -18.89 -9.13
N PRO A 94 32.16 -19.31 -10.40
CA PRO A 94 31.40 -18.71 -11.50
C PRO A 94 29.89 -18.96 -11.36
N ALA A 95 29.48 -20.13 -10.86
CA ALA A 95 28.07 -20.43 -10.61
C ALA A 95 27.48 -19.52 -9.51
N LEU A 96 28.19 -19.33 -8.39
CA LEU A 96 27.77 -18.45 -7.30
C LEU A 96 27.77 -16.98 -7.71
N GLU A 97 28.71 -16.54 -8.54
CA GLU A 97 28.72 -15.18 -9.09
C GLU A 97 27.53 -14.94 -10.02
N ALA A 98 27.16 -15.93 -10.84
CA ALA A 98 25.97 -15.88 -11.68
C ALA A 98 24.69 -15.81 -10.82
N GLU A 99 24.57 -16.66 -9.79
CA GLU A 99 23.45 -16.63 -8.83
C GLU A 99 23.38 -15.28 -8.11
N LEU A 100 24.51 -14.74 -7.64
CA LEU A 100 24.54 -13.43 -6.98
C LEU A 100 24.11 -12.31 -7.92
N LYS A 101 24.50 -12.36 -9.19
CA LYS A 101 24.07 -11.39 -10.20
C LYS A 101 22.57 -11.49 -10.43
N GLU A 102 22.04 -12.70 -10.57
CA GLU A 102 20.61 -12.94 -10.76
C GLU A 102 19.80 -12.46 -9.55
N VAL A 103 20.17 -12.89 -8.34
CA VAL A 103 19.51 -12.49 -7.09
C VAL A 103 19.58 -10.98 -6.87
N LYS A 104 20.71 -10.33 -7.17
CA LYS A 104 20.81 -8.87 -7.10
C LYS A 104 19.87 -8.19 -8.09
N SER A 105 19.74 -8.72 -9.31
CA SER A 105 18.83 -8.17 -10.32
C SER A 105 17.36 -8.35 -9.92
N ALA A 106 16.99 -9.51 -9.38
CA ALA A 106 15.66 -9.80 -8.86
C ALA A 106 15.32 -8.95 -7.63
N LEU A 107 16.31 -8.69 -6.76
CA LEU A 107 16.13 -7.80 -5.61
C LEU A 107 15.94 -6.34 -6.05
N ALA A 108 16.63 -5.90 -7.11
CA ALA A 108 16.45 -4.56 -7.65
C ALA A 108 15.04 -4.39 -8.23
N SER A 109 14.55 -5.34 -9.03
CA SER A 109 13.18 -5.29 -9.56
C SER A 109 12.13 -5.36 -8.46
N ALA A 110 12.30 -6.24 -7.46
CA ALA A 110 11.38 -6.33 -6.33
C ALA A 110 11.32 -5.03 -5.50
N LYS A 111 12.45 -4.33 -5.34
CA LYS A 111 12.48 -3.02 -4.67
C LYS A 111 11.77 -1.94 -5.49
N ASP A 112 11.94 -1.95 -6.81
CA ASP A 112 11.26 -0.99 -7.69
C ASP A 112 9.75 -1.23 -7.71
N ASP A 113 9.30 -2.48 -7.77
CA ASP A 113 7.89 -2.87 -7.67
C ASP A 113 7.29 -2.47 -6.32
N ALA A 114 7.97 -2.75 -5.21
CA ALA A 114 7.52 -2.35 -3.88
C ALA A 114 7.39 -0.81 -3.76
N LYS A 115 8.33 -0.06 -4.35
CA LYS A 115 8.29 1.40 -4.37
C LYS A 115 7.15 1.92 -5.26
N ALA A 116 6.88 1.28 -6.39
CA ALA A 116 5.75 1.60 -7.26
C ALA A 116 4.42 1.33 -6.56
N GLN A 117 4.28 0.18 -5.89
CA GLN A 117 3.11 -0.16 -5.08
C GLN A 117 2.90 0.81 -3.92
N GLN A 118 3.97 1.19 -3.20
CA GLN A 118 3.89 2.16 -2.12
C GLN A 118 3.40 3.53 -2.62
N LYS A 119 3.89 3.99 -3.77
CA LYS A 119 3.41 5.22 -4.40
C LYS A 119 1.95 5.11 -4.83
N GLY A 120 1.56 4.01 -5.46
CA GLY A 120 0.17 3.76 -5.88
C GLY A 120 -0.79 3.73 -4.70
N LEU A 121 -0.39 3.11 -3.59
CA LEU A 121 -1.18 3.06 -2.36
C LEU A 121 -1.30 4.43 -1.70
N ALA A 122 -0.22 5.21 -1.65
CA ALA A 122 -0.24 6.58 -1.13
C ALA A 122 -1.18 7.49 -1.93
N GLU A 123 -1.16 7.40 -3.27
CA GLU A 123 -2.07 8.16 -4.13
C GLU A 123 -3.52 7.71 -3.95
N SER A 124 -3.75 6.41 -3.82
CA SER A 124 -5.08 5.84 -3.56
C SER A 124 -5.65 6.32 -2.20
N LEU A 125 -4.82 6.37 -1.16
CA LEU A 125 -5.21 6.90 0.15
C LEU A 125 -5.57 8.38 0.06
N LYS A 126 -4.77 9.17 -0.66
CA LYS A 126 -5.04 10.60 -0.89
C LYS A 126 -6.36 10.81 -1.62
N GLN A 127 -6.62 10.04 -2.68
CA GLN A 127 -7.89 10.10 -3.41
C GLN A 127 -9.07 9.70 -2.53
N ARG A 128 -8.95 8.62 -1.75
CA ARG A 128 -10.04 8.17 -0.86
C ARG A 128 -10.32 9.19 0.24
N ASN A 129 -9.29 9.79 0.84
CA ASN A 129 -9.49 10.85 1.82
C ASN A 129 -10.22 12.06 1.21
N ALA A 130 -9.86 12.46 0.00
CA ALA A 130 -10.58 13.53 -0.70
C ALA A 130 -12.04 13.15 -1.04
N GLN A 131 -12.32 11.87 -1.30
CA GLN A 131 -13.69 11.38 -1.49
C GLN A 131 -14.49 11.40 -0.19
N ILE A 132 -13.89 11.01 0.94
CA ILE A 132 -14.51 11.06 2.26
C ILE A 132 -14.89 12.51 2.60
N GLU A 133 -13.97 13.45 2.42
CA GLU A 133 -14.21 14.88 2.65
C GLU A 133 -15.38 15.41 1.79
N LYS A 134 -15.45 15.02 0.51
CA LYS A 134 -16.58 15.35 -0.37
C LYS A 134 -17.89 14.73 0.09
N LEU A 135 -17.88 13.48 0.53
CA LEU A 135 -19.05 12.77 1.04
C LEU A 135 -19.58 13.41 2.32
N GLU A 136 -18.68 13.77 3.24
CA GLU A 136 -19.01 14.47 4.47
C GLU A 136 -19.60 15.86 4.19
N ALA A 137 -18.99 16.63 3.28
CA ALA A 137 -19.52 17.92 2.84
C ALA A 137 -20.91 17.77 2.21
N HIS A 138 -21.11 16.77 1.35
CA HIS A 138 -22.40 16.52 0.71
C HIS A 138 -23.47 16.08 1.71
N SER A 139 -23.12 15.24 2.69
CA SER A 139 -24.03 14.83 3.77
C SER A 139 -24.48 16.01 4.62
N SER A 140 -23.54 16.89 5.00
CA SER A 140 -23.82 18.13 5.73
C SER A 140 -24.74 19.06 4.93
N GLU A 141 -24.48 19.22 3.64
CA GLU A 141 -25.30 20.02 2.73
C GLU A 141 -26.72 19.45 2.57
N LEU A 142 -26.85 18.13 2.40
CA LEU A 142 -28.15 17.47 2.33
C LEU A 142 -28.94 17.66 3.62
N ASN A 143 -28.28 17.55 4.77
CA ASN A 143 -28.93 17.74 6.06
C ASN A 143 -29.42 19.19 6.23
N LYS A 144 -28.63 20.19 5.80
CA LYS A 144 -29.08 21.59 5.75
C LYS A 144 -30.31 21.76 4.87
N LYS A 145 -30.30 21.23 3.65
CA LYS A 145 -31.45 21.28 2.74
C LYS A 145 -32.70 20.63 3.33
N LEU A 146 -32.55 19.52 4.06
CA LEU A 146 -33.67 18.88 4.75
C LEU A 146 -34.24 19.77 5.86
N ILE A 147 -33.39 20.41 6.66
CA ILE A 147 -33.81 21.34 7.70
C ILE A 147 -34.51 22.56 7.08
N ASP A 148 -33.94 23.12 6.01
CA ASP A 148 -34.48 24.29 5.30
C ASP A 148 -35.85 23.95 4.69
N ALA A 149 -35.98 22.84 3.96
CA ALA A 149 -37.24 22.39 3.39
C ALA A 149 -38.30 22.11 4.48
N GLN A 150 -37.92 21.51 5.61
CA GLN A 150 -38.82 21.33 6.75
C GLN A 150 -39.24 22.67 7.38
N SER A 151 -38.34 23.65 7.46
CA SER A 151 -38.64 25.00 7.95
C SER A 151 -39.60 25.73 7.01
N GLU A 152 -39.41 25.60 5.70
CA GLU A 152 -40.27 26.19 4.68
C GLU A 152 -41.67 25.57 4.71
N ILE A 153 -41.78 24.24 4.83
CA ILE A 153 -43.07 23.56 5.02
C ILE A 153 -43.79 24.08 6.28
N ARG A 154 -43.07 24.25 7.40
CA ARG A 154 -43.64 24.80 8.64
C ARG A 154 -44.10 26.24 8.46
N ALA A 155 -43.30 27.08 7.81
CA ALA A 155 -43.63 28.48 7.55
C ALA A 155 -44.84 28.62 6.61
N LEU A 156 -44.91 27.80 5.56
CA LEU A 156 -46.05 27.77 4.64
C LEU A 156 -47.33 27.29 5.34
N ARG A 157 -47.24 26.27 6.21
CA ARG A 157 -48.38 25.84 7.03
C ARG A 157 -48.86 26.97 7.96
N ALA A 158 -47.95 27.66 8.63
CA ALA A 158 -48.29 28.81 9.48
C ALA A 158 -48.97 29.93 8.67
N LYS A 159 -48.46 30.26 7.47
CA LYS A 159 -49.11 31.22 6.55
C LYS A 159 -50.53 30.80 6.16
N ILE A 160 -50.73 29.51 5.86
CA ILE A 160 -52.06 28.97 5.53
C ILE A 160 -52.99 29.10 6.73
N ASP A 161 -52.52 28.83 7.94
CA ASP A 161 -53.32 28.93 9.17
C ASP A 161 -53.71 30.39 9.45
N THR A 162 -52.75 31.31 9.40
CA THR A 162 -53.02 32.75 9.58
C THR A 162 -53.98 33.29 8.52
N GLN A 163 -53.84 32.86 7.26
CA GLN A 163 -54.77 33.27 6.21
C GLN A 163 -56.18 32.72 6.46
N LYS A 164 -56.30 31.47 6.89
CA LYS A 164 -57.61 30.89 7.24
C LYS A 164 -58.26 31.63 8.40
N ASP A 165 -57.51 31.95 9.44
CA ASP A 165 -58.00 32.69 10.60
C ASP A 165 -58.46 34.11 10.21
N ASP A 166 -57.68 34.83 9.40
CA ASP A 166 -58.05 36.16 8.89
C ASP A 166 -59.34 36.10 8.04
N LEU A 167 -59.45 35.10 7.17
CA LEU A 167 -60.67 34.90 6.38
C LEU A 167 -61.86 34.56 7.30
N LEU A 168 -61.68 33.68 8.29
CA LEU A 168 -62.74 33.23 9.18
C LEU A 168 -63.25 34.38 10.06
N MET A 169 -62.33 35.21 10.60
CA MET A 169 -62.68 36.42 11.36
C MET A 169 -63.43 37.44 10.50
N ARG A 170 -63.06 37.60 9.22
CA ARG A 170 -63.76 38.50 8.30
C ARG A 170 -65.19 38.03 8.03
N TRP A 171 -65.41 36.75 7.73
CA TRP A 171 -66.77 36.23 7.51
C TRP A 171 -67.61 36.23 8.79
N PHE A 172 -66.99 35.96 9.95
CA PHE A 172 -67.65 36.01 11.25
C PHE A 172 -68.12 37.43 11.60
N THR A 173 -67.28 38.45 11.42
CA THR A 173 -67.64 39.85 11.68
C THR A 173 -68.75 40.35 10.77
N TYR A 174 -68.69 40.04 9.46
CA TYR A 174 -69.78 40.38 8.54
C TYR A 174 -71.08 39.64 8.88
N GLY A 175 -71.02 38.34 9.19
CA GLY A 175 -72.19 37.55 9.60
C GLY A 175 -72.82 38.06 10.90
N GLY A 176 -72.01 38.36 11.91
CA GLY A 176 -72.44 38.91 13.19
C GLY A 176 -73.07 40.30 13.06
N MET A 177 -72.49 41.17 12.21
CA MET A 177 -73.05 42.49 11.93
C MET A 177 -74.42 42.40 11.25
N VAL A 178 -74.57 41.53 10.24
CA VAL A 178 -75.84 41.31 9.55
C VAL A 178 -76.89 40.69 10.47
N ALA A 179 -76.53 39.69 11.27
CA ALA A 179 -77.43 39.07 12.24
C ALA A 179 -77.90 40.06 13.32
N GLY A 180 -76.98 40.86 13.88
CA GLY A 180 -77.29 41.88 14.87
C GLY A 180 -78.19 42.98 14.31
N GLY A 181 -77.87 43.48 13.10
CA GLY A 181 -78.71 44.46 12.40
C GLY A 181 -80.11 43.91 12.10
N GLY A 182 -80.18 42.68 11.56
CA GLY A 182 -81.45 42.01 11.26
C GLY A 182 -82.33 41.79 12.50
N LEU A 183 -81.73 41.46 13.65
CA LEU A 183 -82.45 41.31 14.91
C LEU A 183 -82.96 42.66 15.45
N LEU A 184 -82.15 43.71 15.39
CA LEU A 184 -82.58 45.07 15.77
C LEU A 184 -83.74 45.55 14.89
N PHE A 185 -83.61 45.43 13.56
CA PHE A 185 -84.69 45.77 12.65
C PHE A 185 -85.93 44.87 12.88
N GLY A 186 -85.76 43.56 13.05
CA GLY A 186 -86.85 42.63 13.32
C GLY A 186 -87.62 42.92 14.60
N LEU A 187 -86.97 43.47 15.64
CA LEU A 187 -87.62 43.88 16.89
C LEU A 187 -88.28 45.27 16.77
N ILE A 188 -87.70 46.18 15.99
CA ILE A 188 -88.15 47.58 15.87
C ILE A 188 -89.28 47.74 14.85
N LEU A 189 -89.23 47.03 13.70
CA LEU A 189 -90.26 47.11 12.65
C LEU A 189 -91.69 46.80 13.12
N PRO A 190 -91.96 45.79 13.98
CA PRO A 190 -93.30 45.51 14.50
C PRO A 190 -93.87 46.65 15.35
N HIS A 191 -93.01 47.48 15.93
CA HIS A 191 -93.43 48.56 16.82
C HIS A 191 -93.74 49.86 16.08
N LEU A 192 -93.11 50.10 14.92
CA LEU A 192 -93.32 51.29 14.11
C LEU A 192 -94.39 51.13 13.02
N ILE A 193 -94.71 49.90 12.59
CA ILE A 193 -95.75 49.67 11.59
C ILE A 193 -97.11 49.53 12.28
N PRO A 194 -98.05 50.49 12.12
CA PRO A 194 -99.38 50.36 12.69
C PRO A 194 -100.11 49.15 12.07
N ARG A 195 -100.46 48.18 12.91
CA ARG A 195 -101.26 47.01 12.53
C ARG A 195 -102.56 47.47 11.86
N LYS A 196 -102.68 47.23 10.55
CA LYS A 196 -103.96 47.40 9.83
C LYS A 196 -104.95 46.39 10.40
N LYS A 197 -105.95 46.88 11.15
CA LYS A 197 -107.07 46.11 11.69
C LYS A 197 -107.72 45.29 10.56
N ARG A 198 -107.56 43.97 10.57
CA ARG A 198 -108.44 43.07 9.80
C ARG A 198 -109.78 43.04 10.52
N ARG A 199 -110.80 43.69 9.95
CA ARG A 199 -112.19 43.52 10.38
C ARG A 199 -112.61 42.09 10.06
N ARG A 200 -112.91 41.32 11.11
CA ARG A 200 -113.75 40.12 11.04
C ARG A 200 -115.15 40.62 11.33
N ASP A 201 -115.91 40.86 10.27
CA ASP A 201 -117.35 41.03 10.41
C ASP A 201 -117.96 39.70 9.98
N GLY A 202 -118.44 38.96 10.99
CA GLY A 202 -119.18 37.72 10.84
C GLY A 202 -120.60 37.96 10.33
N TRP A 203 -121.23 36.87 9.92
CA TRP A 203 -122.49 36.79 9.21
C TRP A 203 -123.70 37.30 10.01
N ALA A 204 -124.57 38.04 9.32
CA ALA A 204 -126.03 38.00 9.39
C ALA A 204 -126.58 38.49 8.04
#